data_AF-A0A2K3KA81-F1
#
_entry.id   AF-A0A2K3KA81-F1
#
_cell.length_a   1.000
_cell.length_b   1.000
_cell.length_c   1.000
_cell.angle_alpha   90.00
_cell.angle_beta   90.00
_cell.angle_gamma   90.00
#
_symmetry.space_group_name_H-M   'P 1'
#
loop_
_entity.id
_entity.type
_entity.pdbx_description
1 polymer ?
#
loop_
_entity_poly.entity_id
_entity_poly.type
_entity_poly.pdbx_seq_one_letter_code
_entity_poly.pdbx_strand_id
1 'polypeptide(L)'
;PLCQRFGRLFELAETKSRTVAEMFASGWGEGGEAWVWRRQLRAWEEEMLRECQSLFLNILLQAHSIDRWQWRPDPATGYSVRGAYQLLTSHLSVTMDDADNLIWHPQVPLKVSIFAWRLLRDRLPT
;
A
#
# COMPACT_ATOMS: atom_id res chain seq x y z
N PRO A 1 4.24 -3.33 -0.06
CA PRO A 1 3.94 -4.58 -0.80
C PRO A 1 3.49 -5.69 0.15
N LEU A 2 2.49 -6.51 -0.22
CA LEU A 2 2.01 -7.60 0.66
C LEU A 2 3.12 -8.62 1.00
N CYS A 3 4.00 -8.92 0.04
CA CYS A 3 5.15 -9.81 0.26
C CYS A 3 6.16 -9.29 1.31
N GLN A 4 6.27 -7.97 1.49
CA GLN A 4 7.13 -7.38 2.52
C GLN A 4 6.43 -7.35 3.87
N ARG A 5 5.14 -6.97 3.91
CA ARG A 5 4.37 -6.89 5.15
C ARG A 5 4.06 -8.27 5.74
N PHE A 6 3.81 -9.26 4.89
CA PHE A 6 3.46 -10.63 5.26
C PHE A 6 4.50 -11.63 4.75
N GLY A 7 5.79 -11.35 4.97
CA GLY A 7 6.89 -12.19 4.48
C GLY A 7 6.79 -13.65 4.89
N ARG A 8 6.28 -13.93 6.10
CA ARG A 8 6.07 -15.30 6.58
C ARG A 8 5.03 -16.07 5.75
N LEU A 9 3.90 -15.45 5.46
CA LEU A 9 2.86 -16.03 4.60
C LEU A 9 3.39 -16.18 3.17
N PHE A 10 4.13 -15.20 2.68
CA PHE A 10 4.72 -15.24 1.34
C PHE A 10 5.70 -16.41 1.15
N GLU A 11 6.51 -16.74 2.17
CA GLU A 11 7.40 -17.91 2.10
C GLU A 11 6.66 -19.26 2.13
N LEU A 12 5.49 -19.30 2.76
CA LEU A 12 4.65 -20.50 2.83
C LEU A 12 3.73 -20.66 1.62
N ALA A 13 3.45 -19.59 0.90
CA ALA A 13 2.65 -19.62 -0.31
C ALA A 13 3.29 -20.54 -1.35
N GLU A 14 2.47 -21.41 -1.94
CA GLU A 14 2.93 -22.29 -3.02
C GLU A 14 3.21 -21.46 -4.28
N THR A 15 2.33 -20.53 -4.61
CA THR A 15 2.41 -19.63 -5.77
C THR A 15 2.73 -18.20 -5.36
N LYS A 16 4.01 -17.80 -5.48
CA LYS A 16 4.50 -16.47 -5.12
C LYS A 16 4.18 -15.37 -6.15
N SER A 17 3.83 -15.75 -7.38
CA SER A 17 3.57 -14.82 -8.49
C SER A 17 2.08 -14.54 -8.73
N ARG A 18 1.19 -15.03 -7.87
CA ARG A 18 -0.27 -14.92 -8.07
C ARG A 18 -0.72 -13.48 -7.90
N THR A 19 -1.56 -13.00 -8.80
CA THR A 19 -2.09 -11.63 -8.76
C THR A 19 -3.30 -11.52 -7.84
N VAL A 20 -3.59 -10.31 -7.37
CA VAL A 20 -4.79 -10.03 -6.56
C VAL A 20 -6.07 -10.36 -7.33
N ALA A 21 -6.10 -10.14 -8.64
CA ALA A 21 -7.23 -10.47 -9.50
C ALA A 21 -7.47 -11.99 -9.60
N GLU A 22 -6.41 -12.79 -9.75
CA GLU A 22 -6.50 -14.26 -9.75
C GLU A 22 -6.97 -14.79 -8.38
N MET A 23 -6.48 -14.19 -7.30
CA MET A 23 -6.92 -14.55 -5.95
C MET A 23 -8.39 -14.22 -5.71
N PHE A 24 -8.88 -13.11 -6.27
CA PHE A 24 -10.30 -12.76 -6.23
C PHE A 24 -11.15 -13.79 -6.96
N ALA A 25 -10.75 -14.15 -8.18
CA ALA A 25 -11.47 -15.13 -9.01
C ALA A 25 -11.55 -16.51 -8.34
N SER A 26 -10.52 -16.91 -7.60
CA SER A 26 -10.48 -18.17 -6.84
C SER A 26 -11.14 -18.10 -5.45
N GLY A 27 -11.62 -16.93 -5.04
CA GLY A 27 -12.19 -16.71 -3.71
C GLY A 27 -11.12 -16.57 -2.63
N TRP A 28 -10.75 -15.34 -2.28
CA TRP A 28 -9.79 -15.06 -1.20
C TRP A 28 -10.40 -15.05 0.21
N GLY A 29 -11.69 -15.34 0.33
CA GLY A 29 -12.40 -15.38 1.60
C GLY A 29 -12.19 -16.68 2.36
N GLU A 30 -12.91 -16.84 3.48
CA GLU A 30 -12.94 -18.09 4.23
C GLU A 30 -13.51 -19.22 3.35
N GLY A 31 -12.77 -20.33 3.27
CA GLY A 31 -13.17 -21.50 2.47
C GLY A 31 -12.96 -21.38 0.95
N GLY A 32 -12.35 -20.31 0.45
CA GLY A 32 -12.00 -20.18 -0.97
C GLY A 32 -10.61 -20.73 -1.32
N GLU A 33 -10.35 -20.94 -2.61
CA GLU A 33 -9.15 -21.63 -3.12
C GLU A 33 -7.98 -20.69 -3.46
N ALA A 34 -8.09 -19.41 -3.11
CA ALA A 34 -7.03 -18.45 -3.40
C ALA A 34 -5.75 -18.72 -2.61
N TRP A 35 -5.87 -19.31 -1.42
CA TRP A 35 -4.79 -19.50 -0.46
C TRP A 35 -4.29 -20.94 -0.49
N VAL A 36 -3.12 -21.14 -1.13
CA VAL A 36 -2.50 -22.46 -1.22
C VAL A 36 -1.15 -22.45 -0.51
N TRP A 37 -1.00 -23.33 0.48
CA TRP A 37 0.13 -23.36 1.41
C TRP A 37 0.93 -24.65 1.26
N ARG A 38 2.26 -24.54 1.36
CA ARG A 38 3.17 -25.71 1.35
C ARG A 38 2.97 -26.65 2.53
N ARG A 39 2.37 -26.17 3.62
CA ARG A 39 1.98 -26.93 4.81
C ARG A 39 0.81 -26.25 5.50
N GLN A 40 0.15 -26.97 6.42
CA GLN A 40 -0.85 -26.38 7.30
C GLN A 40 -0.28 -25.20 8.09
N LEU A 41 -1.06 -24.13 8.20
CA LEU A 41 -0.70 -22.95 8.96
C LEU A 41 -0.75 -23.25 10.46
N ARG A 42 0.08 -22.53 11.22
CA ARG A 42 -0.02 -22.52 12.69
C ARG A 42 -1.03 -21.45 13.11
N ALA A 43 -1.56 -21.55 14.33
CA ALA A 43 -2.56 -20.62 14.84
C ALA A 43 -2.19 -19.13 14.66
N TRP A 44 -0.93 -18.76 14.91
CA TRP A 44 -0.45 -17.38 14.72
C TRP A 44 -0.27 -17.00 13.24
N GLU A 45 -0.04 -17.96 12.35
CA GLU A 45 0.01 -17.72 10.90
C GLU A 45 -1.41 -17.53 10.33
N GLU A 46 -2.41 -18.22 10.90
CA GLU A 46 -3.83 -17.98 10.58
C GLU A 46 -4.31 -16.60 11.02
N GLU A 47 -3.85 -16.12 12.19
CA GLU A 47 -4.14 -14.75 12.63
C GLU A 47 -3.55 -13.71 11.67
N MET A 48 -2.28 -13.88 11.27
CA MET A 48 -1.68 -13.04 10.22
C MET A 48 -2.45 -13.11 8.89
N LEU A 49 -2.97 -14.28 8.53
CA LEU A 49 -3.78 -14.44 7.32
C LEU A 49 -5.08 -13.64 7.42
N ARG A 50 -5.75 -13.65 8.58
CA ARG A 50 -6.96 -12.84 8.82
C ARG A 50 -6.66 -11.34 8.68
N GLU A 51 -5.53 -10.87 9.21
CA GLU A 51 -5.10 -9.48 9.01
C GLU A 51 -4.87 -9.18 7.52
N CYS A 52 -4.20 -10.08 6.79
CA CYS A 52 -3.98 -9.93 5.35
C CYS A 52 -5.31 -9.89 4.57
N GLN A 53 -6.24 -10.80 4.87
CA GLN A 53 -7.59 -10.86 4.29
C GLN A 53 -8.39 -9.57 4.56
N SER A 54 -8.24 -8.97 5.74
CA SER A 54 -8.91 -7.71 6.09
C SER A 54 -8.54 -6.55 5.16
N LEU A 55 -7.32 -6.57 4.60
CA LEU A 55 -6.88 -5.55 3.63
C LEU A 55 -7.65 -5.65 2.32
N PHE A 56 -8.05 -6.87 1.91
CA PHE A 56 -8.80 -7.09 0.68
C PHE A 56 -10.28 -6.72 0.81
N LEU A 57 -10.84 -6.69 2.02
CA LEU A 57 -12.23 -6.26 2.25
C LEU A 57 -12.48 -4.79 1.85
N ASN A 58 -11.43 -3.97 1.85
CA ASN A 58 -11.49 -2.57 1.46
C ASN A 58 -11.27 -2.36 -0.05
N ILE A 59 -11.10 -3.44 -0.83
CA ILE A 59 -10.80 -3.37 -2.25
C ILE A 59 -12.07 -3.73 -3.04
N LEU A 60 -12.51 -2.81 -3.90
CA LEU A 60 -13.54 -3.07 -4.89
C LEU A 60 -12.86 -3.37 -6.22
N LEU A 61 -12.85 -4.63 -6.64
CA LEU A 61 -12.37 -5.03 -7.95
C LEU A 61 -13.48 -4.86 -8.99
N GLN A 62 -13.19 -4.17 -10.09
CA GLN A 62 -14.11 -4.03 -11.21
C GLN A 62 -13.54 -4.83 -12.40
N ALA A 63 -14.29 -5.82 -12.87
CA ALA A 63 -13.83 -6.79 -13.89
C ALA A 63 -13.45 -6.17 -15.25
N HIS A 64 -13.83 -4.92 -15.50
CA HIS A 64 -13.61 -4.23 -16.78
C HIS A 64 -12.94 -2.86 -16.61
N SER A 65 -12.30 -2.60 -15.47
CA SER A 65 -11.51 -1.38 -15.26
C SER A 65 -10.03 -1.69 -15.27
N ILE A 66 -9.23 -0.83 -15.92
CA ILE A 66 -7.78 -0.85 -15.78
C ILE A 66 -7.40 -0.23 -14.44
N ASP A 67 -6.41 -0.82 -13.76
CA ASP A 67 -5.84 -0.27 -12.53
C ASP A 67 -5.37 1.17 -12.74
N ARG A 68 -5.79 2.07 -11.85
CA ARG A 68 -5.39 3.48 -11.88
C ARG A 68 -4.99 3.96 -10.49
N TRP A 69 -3.96 4.80 -10.44
CA TRP A 69 -3.62 5.53 -9.23
C TRP A 69 -4.73 6.51 -8.89
N GLN A 70 -5.24 6.43 -7.66
CA GLN A 70 -6.23 7.36 -7.14
C GLN A 70 -5.62 8.22 -6.04
N TRP A 71 -5.83 9.52 -6.14
CA TRP A 71 -5.50 10.46 -5.09
C TRP A 71 -6.57 10.38 -4.00
N ARG A 72 -6.30 9.67 -2.91
CA ARG A 72 -7.29 9.45 -1.84
C ARG A 72 -7.92 10.73 -1.27
N PRO A 73 -7.19 11.85 -1.09
CA PRO A 73 -7.80 13.07 -0.56
C PRO A 73 -8.83 13.73 -1.49
N ASP A 74 -8.70 13.56 -2.81
CA ASP A 74 -9.70 14.03 -3.78
C ASP A 74 -9.84 13.01 -4.93
N PRO A 75 -10.76 12.04 -4.77
CA PRO A 75 -11.02 11.02 -5.78
C PRO A 75 -11.62 11.55 -7.08
N ALA A 76 -12.25 12.75 -7.05
CA ALA A 76 -12.99 13.32 -8.17
C ALA A 76 -12.08 14.15 -9.07
N THR A 77 -11.33 15.08 -8.48
CA THR A 77 -10.39 15.94 -9.22
C THR A 77 -9.03 15.27 -9.41
N GLY A 78 -8.67 14.34 -8.54
CA GLY A 78 -7.36 13.69 -8.53
C GLY A 78 -6.28 14.54 -7.86
N TYR A 79 -5.02 14.27 -8.18
CA TYR A 79 -3.89 15.02 -7.63
C TYR A 79 -3.83 16.43 -8.23
N SER A 80 -3.78 17.45 -7.38
CA SER A 80 -3.42 18.81 -7.77
C SER A 80 -2.35 19.35 -6.82
N VAL A 81 -1.43 20.14 -7.36
CA VAL A 81 -0.36 20.78 -6.56
C VAL A 81 -0.97 21.64 -5.46
N ARG A 82 -2.03 22.39 -5.76
CA ARG A 82 -2.76 23.23 -4.80
C ARG A 82 -3.39 22.40 -3.67
N GLY A 83 -4.09 21.32 -4.00
CA GLY A 83 -4.72 20.46 -3.00
C GLY A 83 -3.70 19.74 -2.12
N ALA A 84 -2.62 19.24 -2.72
CA ALA A 84 -1.52 18.63 -1.98
C ALA A 84 -0.84 19.64 -1.06
N TYR A 85 -0.56 20.85 -1.53
CA TYR A 85 0.01 21.93 -0.71
C TYR A 85 -0.90 22.27 0.46
N GLN A 86 -2.21 22.47 0.23
CA GLN A 86 -3.17 22.77 1.29
C GLN A 86 -3.22 21.66 2.36
N LEU A 87 -3.23 20.39 1.96
CA LEU A 87 -3.22 19.26 2.90
C LEU A 87 -1.93 19.21 3.73
N LEU A 88 -0.78 19.44 3.09
CA LEU A 88 0.50 19.46 3.78
C LEU A 88 0.55 20.64 4.77
N THR A 89 0.10 21.82 4.38
CA THR A 89 0.13 23.00 5.24
C THR A 89 -0.94 22.96 6.33
N SER A 90 -2.08 22.30 6.13
CA SER A 90 -3.15 22.17 7.14
C SER A 90 -2.88 21.10 8.19
N HIS A 91 -2.07 20.09 7.88
CA HIS A 91 -1.75 18.94 8.75
C HIS A 91 -0.31 18.93 9.26
N LEU A 92 0.38 20.06 9.34
CA LEU A 92 1.72 20.18 9.92
C LEU A 92 1.72 19.97 11.45
N SER A 93 1.37 18.76 11.86
CA SER A 93 1.89 18.06 13.02
C SER A 93 2.27 16.63 12.64
N VAL A 94 2.76 16.43 11.40
CA VAL A 94 3.42 15.17 11.04
C VAL A 94 4.72 15.12 11.82
N THR A 95 4.83 14.17 12.73
CA THR A 95 6.10 13.81 13.37
C THR A 95 7.10 13.51 12.27
N MET A 96 8.19 14.30 12.22
CA MET A 96 9.24 14.25 11.19
C MET A 96 9.75 12.83 10.91
N ASP A 97 9.69 11.97 11.94
CA ASP A 97 10.08 10.55 11.92
C ASP A 97 9.25 9.69 10.95
N ASP A 98 7.93 9.92 10.85
CA ASP A 98 7.06 9.18 9.91
C ASP A 98 7.29 9.63 8.46
N ALA A 99 7.60 10.92 8.26
CA ALA A 99 7.83 11.50 6.95
C ALA A 99 9.15 11.02 6.31
N ASP A 100 10.19 10.82 7.12
CA ASP A 100 11.51 10.40 6.63
C ASP A 100 11.45 9.03 5.95
N ASN A 101 10.67 8.07 6.47
CA ASN A 101 10.49 6.75 5.86
C ASN A 101 9.76 6.81 4.51
N LEU A 102 8.91 7.82 4.28
CA LEU A 102 8.21 8.02 3.01
C LEU A 102 9.04 8.78 1.98
N ILE A 103 9.81 9.79 2.41
CA ILE A 103 10.64 10.62 1.52
C ILE A 103 11.71 9.80 0.83
N TRP A 104 12.34 8.88 1.57
CA TRP A 104 13.45 8.06 1.06
C TRP A 104 13.00 6.72 0.50
N HIS A 105 11.70 6.55 0.21
CA HIS A 105 11.19 5.31 -0.33
C HIS A 105 11.77 5.02 -1.73
N PRO A 106 12.21 3.78 -2.04
CA PRO A 106 12.92 3.45 -3.29
C PRO A 106 12.14 3.75 -4.58
N GLN A 107 10.81 3.83 -4.49
CA GLN A 107 9.93 4.15 -5.63
C GLN A 107 9.82 5.65 -5.91
N VAL A 108 10.32 6.51 -5.03
CA VAL A 108 10.31 7.96 -5.20
C VAL A 108 11.61 8.37 -5.90
N PRO A 109 11.55 9.10 -7.03
CA PRO A 109 12.75 9.61 -7.66
C PRO A 109 13.54 10.52 -6.72
N LEU A 110 14.86 10.36 -6.65
CA LEU A 110 15.74 11.10 -5.73
C LEU A 110 15.54 12.63 -5.76
N LYS A 111 15.25 13.20 -6.94
CA LYS A 111 14.97 14.64 -7.09
C LYS A 111 13.74 15.08 -6.27
N VAL A 112 12.71 14.23 -6.24
CA VAL A 112 11.47 14.47 -5.48
C VAL A 112 11.74 14.33 -3.99
N SER A 113 12.50 13.31 -3.57
CA SER A 113 12.91 13.12 -2.18
C SER A 113 13.69 14.32 -1.63
N ILE A 114 14.71 14.79 -2.38
CA ILE A 114 15.54 15.94 -1.98
C ILE A 114 14.68 17.21 -1.88
N PHE A 115 13.73 17.42 -2.80
CA PHE A 115 12.84 18.57 -2.75
C PHE A 115 11.93 18.52 -1.52
N ALA A 116 11.26 17.39 -1.26
CA ALA A 116 10.38 17.22 -0.10
C ALA A 116 11.14 17.40 1.23
N TRP A 117 12.34 16.85 1.35
CA TRP A 117 13.20 17.02 2.52
C TRP A 117 13.60 18.48 2.75
N ARG A 118 13.91 19.23 1.68
CA ARG A 118 14.20 20.68 1.78
C ARG A 118 12.97 21.48 2.17
N LEU A 119 11.80 21.14 1.62
CA LEU A 119 10.52 21.76 1.95
C LEU A 119 10.18 21.59 3.43
N LEU A 120 10.26 20.37 3.97
CA LEU A 120 9.96 20.11 5.40
C LEU A 120 10.93 20.77 6.37
N ARG A 121 12.09 21.24 5.89
CA ARG A 121 13.10 21.94 6.68
C ARG A 121 13.06 23.46 6.50
N ASP A 122 12.09 23.99 5.75
CA ASP A 122 12.02 25.39 5.35
C ASP A 122 13.33 25.89 4.67
N ARG A 123 13.98 25.03 3.88
CA ARG A 123 15.25 25.33 3.17
C ARG A 123 15.09 25.40 1.66
N LEU A 124 13.92 25.77 1.17
CA LEU A 124 13.76 26.04 -0.26
C LEU A 124 14.39 27.40 -0.59
N PRO A 125 15.25 27.48 -1.63
CA PRO A 125 15.77 28.76 -2.07
C PRO A 125 14.60 29.61 -2.57
N THR A 126 14.49 30.82 -2.01
CA THR A 126 13.63 31.92 -2.51
C THR A 126 14.16 32.46 -3.82
#